data_AF-A0A1V9X067-F1
#
_entry.id   AF-A0A1V9X067-F1
#
_cell.length_a   1.000
_cell.length_b   1.000
_cell.length_c   1.000
_cell.angle_alpha   90.00
_cell.angle_beta   90.00
_cell.angle_gamma   90.00
#
_symmetry.space_group_name_H-M   'P 1'
#
loop_
_entity.id
_entity.type
_entity.pdbx_description
1 polymer ?
#
loop_
_entity_poly.entity_id
_entity_poly.type
_entity_poly.pdbx_seq_one_letter_code
_entity_poly.pdbx_strand_id
1 'polypeptide(L)'
;VSQLGMARGRKGGYQEPGQRGPSALFLLSENNLLRRYTRFIIEWPPFEYAVLLTIIANCVVLALEEHLPKGDRTPLAQKLEKTEPYFLGIFCVEALLKILALGFILHSGAYLRNVWNMMDFVVVVTGFVTYIIPDNLDLDLRTLRAIRVLRPLKLVSGIPSLQVVLKSIIKAMAPLLQIGLLVLFAIVIFAIIGLEFYSGALHKTCYSLEDPGEIVPEGEQETPCYAYTVASNVPNGAFKCDNSSSFCKEGWNGPNYGITSFDNIFFAMLTVFQCITMEGWTQMLYWTNDAMGNAFNWIYFVPLIILGSFFMLNLVLGVLSGEFAKERERVENRQAFLKIRRQQQLERELNGYVEWICKAEEVILAEERTTEEERMHILEARRRAAAKRKKLKSMHSKSTDEEEDDEDDAEDEGLLLPLN
;
A
#
# COMPACT_ATOMS: atom_id res chain seq x y z
N VAL A 1 32.68 -3.84 -0.83
CA VAL A 1 32.38 -5.30 -0.85
C VAL A 1 31.62 -5.61 0.43
N SER A 2 30.51 -6.35 0.52
CA SER A 2 29.82 -7.29 -0.35
C SER A 2 28.29 -7.17 -0.10
N GLN A 3 27.48 -7.10 -1.16
CA GLN A 3 26.06 -7.44 -1.11
C GLN A 3 25.72 -8.15 -2.44
N LEU A 4 26.20 -9.38 -2.57
CA LEU A 4 25.44 -10.40 -3.29
C LEU A 4 24.52 -11.04 -2.26
N GLY A 5 23.22 -10.77 -2.37
CA GLY A 5 22.18 -11.34 -1.52
C GLY A 5 21.95 -12.81 -1.84
N MET A 6 22.90 -13.68 -1.53
CA MET A 6 22.59 -15.06 -1.21
C MET A 6 21.89 -15.06 0.15
N ALA A 7 20.70 -15.65 0.20
CA ALA A 7 20.00 -15.98 1.43
C ALA A 7 20.88 -16.90 2.30
N ARG A 8 21.71 -16.29 3.13
CA ARG A 8 22.49 -16.96 4.17
C ARG A 8 21.74 -16.70 5.47
N GLY A 9 21.12 -17.75 6.00
CA GLY A 9 20.41 -17.71 7.27
C GLY A 9 21.21 -16.95 8.33
N ARG A 10 20.51 -16.08 9.06
CA ARG A 10 21.01 -15.38 10.24
C ARG A 10 21.56 -16.41 11.23
N LYS A 11 22.85 -16.72 11.14
CA LYS A 11 23.62 -17.28 12.24
C LYS A 11 23.73 -16.19 13.29
N GLY A 12 23.32 -16.55 14.51
CA GLY A 12 23.26 -15.67 15.66
C GLY A 12 24.57 -14.93 15.92
N GLY A 13 24.42 -13.72 16.45
CA GLY A 13 25.53 -12.99 17.06
C GLY A 13 26.17 -13.86 18.13
N TYR A 14 27.50 -13.83 18.17
CA TYR A 14 28.29 -14.41 19.25
C TYR A 14 27.98 -13.60 20.51
N GLN A 15 27.18 -14.18 21.41
CA GLN A 15 26.78 -13.57 22.67
C GLN A 15 27.81 -13.98 23.72
N GLU A 16 28.37 -12.99 24.44
CA GLU A 16 29.33 -13.23 25.52
C GLU A 16 28.78 -14.24 26.54
N PRO A 17 29.62 -15.14 27.09
CA PRO A 17 29.17 -16.18 28.00
C PRO A 17 28.81 -15.57 29.36
N GLY A 18 27.56 -15.11 29.52
CA GLY A 18 27.08 -14.57 30.80
C GLY A 18 25.70 -13.90 30.79
N GLN A 19 25.16 -13.49 29.65
CA GLN A 19 23.82 -12.88 29.61
C GLN A 19 22.74 -13.93 29.32
N ARG A 20 21.93 -14.24 30.34
CA ARG A 20 20.71 -15.05 30.20
C ARG A 20 19.76 -14.33 29.23
N GLY A 21 19.56 -14.90 28.03
CA GLY A 21 18.54 -14.44 27.10
C GLY A 21 17.15 -14.51 27.75
N PRO A 22 16.24 -13.61 27.38
CA PRO A 22 15.07 -13.37 28.21
C PRO A 22 13.98 -14.44 27.93
N SER A 23 13.28 -14.86 29.00
CA SER A 23 12.41 -16.06 29.02
C SER A 23 11.06 -15.81 28.34
N ALA A 24 10.67 -16.65 27.38
CA ALA A 24 9.34 -16.56 26.76
C ALA A 24 8.26 -16.92 27.81
N LEU A 25 7.19 -16.11 27.91
CA LEU A 25 6.03 -16.37 28.80
C LEU A 25 6.35 -16.52 30.29
N PHE A 26 7.47 -15.97 30.78
CA PHE A 26 7.97 -16.12 32.17
C PHE A 26 8.26 -17.57 32.63
N LEU A 27 7.98 -18.59 31.80
CA LEU A 27 8.14 -20.02 32.11
C LEU A 27 9.12 -20.76 31.19
N LEU A 28 9.36 -20.26 29.96
CA LEU A 28 10.26 -20.93 29.00
C LEU A 28 11.62 -20.22 28.88
N SER A 29 12.58 -20.72 29.66
CA SER A 29 14.01 -20.47 29.47
C SER A 29 14.46 -20.91 28.06
N GLU A 30 15.50 -20.28 27.49
CA GLU A 30 16.09 -20.62 26.18
C GLU A 30 16.47 -22.10 26.04
N ASN A 31 16.65 -22.80 27.15
CA ASN A 31 17.05 -24.22 27.18
C ASN A 31 15.90 -25.23 27.21
N ASN A 32 14.63 -24.79 27.20
CA ASN A 32 13.50 -25.74 27.22
C ASN A 32 13.38 -26.47 25.88
N LEU A 33 13.35 -27.82 25.93
CA LEU A 33 13.23 -28.70 24.77
C LEU A 33 12.05 -28.30 23.88
N LEU A 34 10.90 -27.97 24.48
CA LEU A 34 9.70 -27.52 23.77
C LEU A 34 10.00 -26.29 22.88
N ARG A 35 10.60 -25.24 23.43
CA ARG A 35 10.94 -24.02 22.66
C ARG A 35 11.91 -24.31 21.51
N ARG A 36 12.88 -25.20 21.74
CA ARG A 36 13.85 -25.61 20.71
C ARG A 36 13.19 -26.41 19.59
N TYR A 37 12.32 -27.35 19.92
CA TYR A 37 11.55 -28.12 18.93
C TYR A 37 10.58 -27.22 18.16
N THR A 38 9.85 -26.32 18.83
CA THR A 38 8.93 -25.39 18.15
C THR A 38 9.67 -24.44 17.21
N ARG A 39 10.84 -23.95 17.61
CA ARG A 39 11.70 -23.12 16.75
C ARG A 39 12.19 -23.89 15.53
N PHE A 40 12.60 -25.16 15.70
CA PHE A 40 12.98 -26.02 14.59
C PHE A 40 11.82 -26.24 13.60
N ILE A 41 10.59 -26.43 14.09
CA ILE A 41 9.40 -26.60 13.25
C ILE A 41 9.10 -25.34 12.43
N ILE A 42 9.16 -24.15 13.04
CA ILE A 42 8.86 -22.88 12.35
C ILE A 42 9.93 -22.52 11.32
N GLU A 43 11.20 -22.80 11.62
CA GLU A 43 12.31 -22.55 10.68
C GLU A 43 12.35 -23.58 9.53
N TRP A 44 11.47 -24.58 9.55
CA TRP A 44 11.44 -25.63 8.53
C TRP A 44 10.75 -25.15 7.25
N PRO A 45 11.42 -25.13 6.08
CA PRO A 45 10.83 -24.60 4.84
C PRO A 45 9.51 -25.26 4.41
N PRO A 46 9.31 -26.59 4.55
CA PRO A 46 8.04 -27.23 4.23
C PRO A 46 6.86 -26.72 5.07
N PHE A 47 7.10 -26.31 6.32
CA PHE A 47 6.06 -25.75 7.18
C PHE A 47 5.53 -24.42 6.62
N GLU A 48 6.43 -23.56 6.14
CA GLU A 48 6.06 -22.30 5.49
C GLU A 48 5.23 -22.54 4.22
N TYR A 49 5.64 -23.49 3.36
CA TYR A 49 4.86 -23.85 2.16
C TYR A 49 3.51 -24.48 2.50
N ALA A 50 3.43 -25.29 3.55
CA ALA A 50 2.17 -25.89 4.00
C ALA A 50 1.18 -24.81 4.47
N VAL A 51 1.63 -23.85 5.29
CA VAL A 51 0.82 -22.70 5.71
C VAL A 51 0.37 -21.89 4.50
N LEU A 52 1.28 -21.58 3.57
CA LEU A 52 0.94 -20.84 2.35
C LEU A 52 -0.13 -21.55 1.51
N LEU A 53 0.01 -22.86 1.30
CA LEU A 53 -0.96 -23.66 0.56
C LEU A 53 -2.32 -23.69 1.26
N THR A 54 -2.35 -23.72 2.60
CA THR A 54 -3.61 -23.65 3.37
C THR A 54 -4.30 -22.30 3.23
N ILE A 55 -3.56 -21.19 3.15
CA ILE A 55 -4.10 -19.85 2.88
C ILE A 55 -4.73 -19.83 1.49
N ILE A 56 -4.01 -20.33 0.47
CA ILE A 56 -4.52 -20.36 -0.91
C ILE A 56 -5.79 -21.22 -0.99
N ALA A 57 -5.79 -22.40 -0.37
CA ALA A 57 -6.97 -23.26 -0.33
C ALA A 57 -8.16 -22.56 0.37
N ASN A 58 -7.91 -21.82 1.46
CA ASN A 58 -8.94 -21.02 2.12
C ASN A 58 -9.50 -19.92 1.22
N CYS A 59 -8.64 -19.22 0.47
CA CYS A 59 -9.07 -18.22 -0.51
C CYS A 59 -9.95 -18.82 -1.61
N VAL A 60 -9.62 -20.02 -2.10
CA VAL A 60 -10.43 -20.73 -3.10
C VAL A 60 -11.79 -21.10 -2.53
N VAL A 61 -11.83 -21.60 -1.29
CA VAL A 61 -13.11 -21.89 -0.61
C VAL A 61 -13.94 -20.62 -0.46
N LEU A 62 -13.36 -19.50 -0.04
CA LEU A 62 -14.05 -18.22 0.08
C LEU A 62 -14.58 -17.71 -1.27
N ALA A 63 -13.82 -17.91 -2.36
CA ALA A 63 -14.21 -17.50 -3.71
C ALA A 63 -15.35 -18.38 -4.29
N LEU A 64 -15.44 -19.64 -3.87
CA LEU A 64 -16.50 -20.57 -4.27
C LEU A 64 -17.78 -20.42 -3.42
N GLU A 65 -17.77 -19.58 -2.39
CA GLU A 65 -18.91 -19.39 -1.50
C GLU A 65 -19.96 -18.45 -2.11
N GLU A 66 -21.14 -18.99 -2.40
CA GLU A 66 -22.27 -18.24 -2.93
C GLU A 66 -23.10 -17.61 -1.80
N HIS A 67 -23.29 -16.29 -1.85
CA HIS A 67 -24.09 -15.54 -0.89
C HIS A 67 -25.50 -15.34 -1.46
N LEU A 68 -26.42 -16.25 -1.16
CA LEU A 68 -27.80 -16.17 -1.64
C LEU A 68 -28.67 -15.29 -0.73
N PRO A 69 -29.64 -14.57 -1.30
CA PRO A 69 -30.56 -13.74 -0.53
C PRO A 69 -31.43 -14.62 0.41
N LYS A 70 -31.94 -14.01 1.48
CA LYS A 70 -32.85 -14.65 2.46
C LYS A 70 -32.28 -15.86 3.21
N GLY A 71 -30.95 -16.01 3.23
CA GLY A 71 -30.28 -17.08 3.98
C GLY A 71 -30.45 -18.46 3.36
N ASP A 72 -30.83 -18.51 2.08
CA ASP A 72 -30.80 -19.75 1.31
C ASP A 72 -29.34 -20.21 1.16
N ARG A 73 -29.12 -21.53 1.13
CA ARG A 73 -27.77 -22.11 1.03
C ARG A 73 -27.76 -23.30 0.11
N THR A 74 -26.92 -23.25 -0.92
CA THR A 74 -26.67 -24.41 -1.77
C THR A 74 -26.01 -25.54 -0.98
N PRO A 75 -26.20 -26.81 -1.39
CA PRO A 75 -25.53 -27.94 -0.75
C PRO A 75 -24.00 -27.85 -0.85
N LEU A 76 -23.49 -27.11 -1.83
CA LEU A 76 -22.07 -26.75 -1.94
C LEU A 76 -21.68 -25.80 -0.80
N ALA A 77 -22.38 -24.68 -0.63
CA ALA A 77 -22.10 -23.71 0.44
C ALA A 77 -22.11 -24.35 1.84
N GLN A 78 -23.06 -25.25 2.12
CA GLN A 78 -23.09 -25.99 3.40
C GLN A 78 -21.87 -26.90 3.62
N LYS A 79 -21.35 -27.50 2.54
CA LYS A 79 -20.12 -28.30 2.62
C LYS A 79 -18.90 -27.41 2.85
N LEU A 80 -18.85 -26.25 2.21
CA LEU A 80 -17.77 -25.28 2.36
C LEU A 80 -17.72 -24.68 3.78
N GLU A 81 -18.87 -24.35 4.37
CA GLU A 81 -18.94 -23.91 5.78
C GLU A 81 -18.32 -24.95 6.74
N LYS A 82 -18.54 -26.26 6.49
CA LYS A 82 -17.92 -27.32 7.31
C LYS A 82 -16.41 -27.38 7.20
N THR A 83 -15.81 -26.83 6.14
CA THR A 83 -14.34 -26.79 5.97
C THR A 83 -13.68 -25.67 6.79
N GLU A 84 -14.42 -24.63 7.15
CA GLU A 84 -13.91 -23.47 7.89
C GLU A 84 -13.23 -23.80 9.24
N PRO A 85 -13.80 -24.64 10.13
CA PRO A 85 -13.15 -24.97 11.40
C PRO A 85 -11.82 -25.70 11.20
N TYR A 86 -11.64 -26.45 10.10
CA TYR A 86 -10.36 -27.11 9.80
C TYR A 86 -9.28 -26.08 9.46
N PHE A 87 -9.59 -25.06 8.64
CA PHE A 87 -8.67 -23.98 8.35
C PHE A 87 -8.33 -23.15 9.59
N LEU A 88 -9.34 -22.84 10.42
CA LEU A 88 -9.13 -22.14 11.68
C LEU A 88 -8.22 -22.93 12.63
N GLY A 89 -8.42 -24.26 12.71
CA GLY A 89 -7.57 -25.15 13.50
C GLY A 89 -6.12 -25.10 13.06
N ILE A 90 -5.85 -25.15 11.74
CA ILE A 90 -4.49 -25.05 11.19
C ILE A 90 -3.85 -23.70 11.55
N PHE A 91 -4.57 -22.60 11.40
CA PHE A 91 -4.07 -21.27 11.74
C PHE A 91 -3.87 -21.08 13.26
N CYS A 92 -4.68 -21.72 14.08
CA CYS A 92 -4.52 -21.73 15.53
C CYS A 92 -3.25 -22.47 15.94
N VAL A 93 -3.00 -23.64 15.36
CA VAL A 93 -1.76 -24.40 15.59
C VAL A 93 -0.54 -23.58 15.16
N GLU A 94 -0.59 -22.97 13.97
CA GLU A 94 0.47 -22.09 13.50
C GLU A 94 0.75 -20.92 14.46
N ALA A 95 -0.31 -20.21 14.90
CA ALA A 95 -0.19 -19.10 15.84
C ALA A 95 0.37 -19.56 17.20
N LEU A 96 -0.10 -20.70 17.71
CA LEU A 96 0.37 -21.29 18.96
C LEU A 96 1.85 -21.66 18.89
N LEU A 97 2.28 -22.32 17.80
CA LEU A 97 3.69 -22.64 17.57
C LEU A 97 4.53 -21.35 17.56
N LYS A 98 4.11 -20.33 16.81
CA LYS A 98 4.81 -19.03 16.75
C LYS A 98 4.90 -18.35 18.12
N ILE A 99 3.82 -18.35 18.91
CA ILE A 99 3.78 -17.79 20.27
C ILE A 99 4.75 -18.54 21.20
N LEU A 100 4.79 -19.87 21.15
CA LEU A 100 5.67 -20.70 21.98
C LEU A 100 7.16 -20.51 21.63
N ALA A 101 7.49 -20.32 20.35
CA ALA A 101 8.88 -20.11 19.92
C ALA A 101 9.40 -18.69 20.20
N LEU A 102 8.61 -17.66 19.85
CA LEU A 102 9.00 -16.25 19.89
C LEU A 102 8.68 -15.57 21.24
N GLY A 103 7.74 -16.13 22.01
CA GLY A 103 7.17 -15.50 23.21
C GLY A 103 6.04 -14.53 22.87
N PHE A 104 5.19 -14.22 23.87
CA PHE A 104 3.93 -13.50 23.65
C PHE A 104 4.11 -11.98 23.45
N ILE A 105 4.53 -11.23 24.48
CA ILE A 105 4.56 -9.75 24.46
C ILE A 105 5.90 -9.13 24.95
N LEU A 106 6.56 -9.71 25.96
CA LEU A 106 7.56 -8.98 26.75
C LEU A 106 8.94 -8.77 26.08
N HIS A 107 9.26 -9.44 24.96
CA HIS A 107 10.56 -9.32 24.29
C HIS A 107 10.50 -8.47 23.02
N SER A 108 11.63 -7.87 22.65
CA SER A 108 11.76 -7.08 21.40
C SER A 108 11.48 -7.91 20.13
N GLY A 109 11.66 -9.22 20.19
CA GLY A 109 11.30 -10.18 19.14
C GLY A 109 10.01 -10.97 19.39
N ALA A 110 9.14 -10.50 20.30
CA ALA A 110 7.91 -11.20 20.65
C ALA A 110 6.89 -11.22 19.50
N TYR A 111 6.03 -12.24 19.50
CA TYR A 111 5.06 -12.51 18.44
C TYR A 111 4.17 -11.30 18.11
N LEU A 112 3.53 -10.69 19.13
CA LEU A 112 2.59 -9.59 18.91
C LEU A 112 3.23 -8.25 18.54
N ARG A 113 4.54 -8.09 18.72
CA ARG A 113 5.24 -6.85 18.34
C ARG A 113 5.49 -6.75 16.83
N ASN A 114 5.43 -7.87 16.11
CA ASN A 114 5.50 -7.89 14.65
C ASN A 114 4.10 -7.64 14.07
N VAL A 115 3.93 -6.55 13.32
CA VAL A 115 2.65 -6.14 12.69
C VAL A 115 2.02 -7.27 11.86
N TRP A 116 2.84 -8.05 11.17
CA TRP A 116 2.36 -9.16 10.34
C TRP A 116 1.80 -10.33 11.17
N ASN A 117 2.48 -10.65 12.28
CA ASN A 117 2.00 -11.66 13.21
C ASN A 117 0.77 -11.19 14.00
N MET A 118 0.66 -9.88 14.27
CA MET A 118 -0.51 -9.27 14.90
C MET A 118 -1.74 -9.41 13.99
N MET A 119 -1.58 -9.20 12.68
CA MET A 119 -2.63 -9.45 11.69
C MET A 119 -3.07 -10.92 11.69
N ASP A 120 -2.12 -11.86 11.66
CA ASP A 120 -2.40 -13.30 11.75
C ASP A 120 -3.19 -13.63 13.02
N PHE A 121 -2.82 -13.03 14.16
CA PHE A 121 -3.48 -13.23 15.44
C PHE A 121 -4.92 -12.71 15.46
N VAL A 122 -5.17 -11.50 14.91
CA VAL A 122 -6.52 -10.94 14.79
C VAL A 122 -7.43 -11.86 13.97
N VAL A 123 -6.92 -12.44 12.88
CA VAL A 123 -7.68 -13.39 12.05
C VAL A 123 -8.06 -14.66 12.83
N VAL A 124 -7.16 -15.18 13.67
CA VAL A 124 -7.44 -16.36 14.52
C VAL A 124 -8.42 -16.02 15.63
N VAL A 125 -8.25 -14.89 16.32
CA VAL A 125 -9.12 -14.46 17.42
C VAL A 125 -10.54 -14.21 16.93
N THR A 126 -10.70 -13.47 15.83
CA THR A 126 -12.03 -13.19 15.25
C THR A 126 -12.73 -14.47 14.79
N GLY A 127 -12.01 -15.43 14.22
CA GLY A 127 -12.55 -16.75 13.88
C GLY A 127 -12.96 -17.60 15.10
N PHE A 128 -12.27 -17.46 16.23
CA PHE A 128 -12.64 -18.15 17.46
C PHE A 128 -13.85 -17.49 18.15
N VAL A 129 -13.93 -16.16 18.12
CA VAL A 129 -15.08 -15.38 18.63
C VAL A 129 -16.38 -15.79 17.92
N THR A 130 -16.35 -16.01 16.61
CA THR A 130 -17.53 -16.50 15.86
C THR A 130 -17.99 -17.91 16.25
N TYR A 131 -17.13 -18.70 16.91
CA TYR A 131 -17.48 -20.05 17.36
C TYR A 131 -17.94 -20.08 18.82
N ILE A 132 -17.42 -19.20 19.67
CA ILE A 132 -17.79 -19.14 21.10
C ILE A 132 -19.15 -18.47 21.29
N ILE A 133 -19.46 -17.42 20.52
CA ILE A 133 -20.72 -16.70 20.68
C ILE A 133 -21.85 -17.59 20.14
N PRO A 134 -22.77 -18.08 20.99
CA PRO A 134 -23.90 -18.87 20.53
C PRO A 134 -24.84 -18.01 19.69
N ASP A 135 -25.49 -18.60 18.68
CA ASP A 135 -26.49 -17.96 17.79
C ASP A 135 -27.72 -17.37 18.53
N ASN A 136 -27.76 -17.47 19.86
CA ASN A 136 -28.87 -17.05 20.73
C ASN A 136 -28.80 -15.58 21.17
N LEU A 137 -27.71 -14.87 20.84
CA LEU A 137 -27.61 -13.42 21.00
C LEU A 137 -27.97 -12.79 19.65
N ASP A 138 -28.96 -11.89 19.62
CA ASP A 138 -29.36 -11.05 18.47
C ASP A 138 -28.26 -10.09 17.97
N LEU A 139 -27.00 -10.41 18.22
CA LEU A 139 -25.86 -9.77 17.60
C LEU A 139 -25.77 -10.26 16.17
N ASP A 140 -25.70 -9.33 15.21
CA ASP A 140 -25.58 -9.66 13.80
C ASP A 140 -24.20 -10.25 13.49
N LEU A 141 -24.03 -11.55 13.80
CA LEU A 141 -22.82 -12.35 13.58
C LEU A 141 -22.42 -12.41 12.09
N ARG A 142 -23.23 -11.86 11.17
CA ARG A 142 -22.88 -11.70 9.76
C ARG A 142 -21.69 -10.76 9.58
N THR A 143 -21.62 -9.69 10.38
CA THR A 143 -20.51 -8.72 10.34
C THR A 143 -19.18 -9.35 10.79
N LEU A 144 -19.19 -10.15 11.86
CA LEU A 144 -18.01 -10.88 12.32
C LEU A 144 -17.59 -11.97 11.33
N ARG A 145 -18.55 -12.63 10.67
CA ARG A 145 -18.26 -13.57 9.57
C ARG A 145 -17.61 -12.87 8.38
N ALA A 146 -18.00 -11.62 8.07
CA ALA A 146 -17.36 -10.84 6.99
C ALA A 146 -15.86 -10.60 7.24
N ILE A 147 -15.40 -10.56 8.50
CA ILE A 147 -13.96 -10.41 8.83
C ILE A 147 -13.11 -11.54 8.25
N ARG A 148 -13.69 -12.71 7.94
CA ARG A 148 -12.97 -13.78 7.23
C ARG A 148 -12.41 -13.35 5.88
N VAL A 149 -12.94 -12.29 5.27
CA VAL A 149 -12.41 -11.64 4.05
C VAL A 149 -11.00 -11.07 4.23
N LEU A 150 -10.52 -10.93 5.48
CA LEU A 150 -9.15 -10.52 5.78
C LEU A 150 -8.15 -11.69 5.71
N ARG A 151 -8.60 -12.96 5.68
CA ARG A 151 -7.71 -14.14 5.60
C ARG A 151 -6.77 -14.13 4.39
N PRO A 152 -7.17 -13.68 3.18
CA PRO A 152 -6.25 -13.48 2.07
C PRO A 152 -5.08 -12.53 2.37
N LEU A 153 -5.24 -11.56 3.29
CA LEU A 153 -4.15 -10.67 3.70
C LEU A 153 -3.03 -11.43 4.41
N LYS A 154 -3.30 -12.61 4.96
CA LYS A 154 -2.28 -13.51 5.53
C LYS A 154 -1.27 -13.99 4.48
N LEU A 155 -1.61 -13.96 3.20
CA LEU A 155 -0.66 -14.21 2.11
C LEU A 155 0.51 -13.21 2.14
N VAL A 156 0.22 -11.97 2.53
CA VAL A 156 1.23 -10.91 2.67
C VAL A 156 2.19 -11.22 3.82
N SER A 157 1.68 -11.69 4.96
CA SER A 157 2.53 -12.09 6.08
C SER A 157 3.38 -13.31 5.75
N GLY A 158 2.91 -14.19 4.86
CA GLY A 158 3.65 -15.35 4.35
C GLY A 158 4.73 -15.04 3.31
N ILE A 159 4.59 -13.99 2.47
CA ILE A 159 5.53 -13.70 1.37
C ILE A 159 6.34 -12.43 1.66
N PRO A 160 7.64 -12.53 2.00
CA PRO A 160 8.48 -11.37 2.35
C PRO A 160 8.54 -10.28 1.27
N SER A 161 8.52 -10.66 -0.01
CA SER A 161 8.55 -9.71 -1.12
C SER A 161 7.33 -8.79 -1.12
N LEU A 162 6.13 -9.32 -0.80
CA LEU A 162 4.90 -8.52 -0.71
C LEU A 162 4.94 -7.55 0.49
N GLN A 163 5.55 -7.96 1.60
CA GLN A 163 5.73 -7.08 2.77
C GLN A 163 6.58 -5.86 2.43
N VAL A 164 7.63 -6.03 1.62
CA VAL A 164 8.48 -4.92 1.18
C VAL A 164 7.67 -3.97 0.30
N VAL A 165 6.89 -4.51 -0.65
CA VAL A 165 6.05 -3.70 -1.55
C VAL A 165 5.02 -2.88 -0.77
N LEU A 166 4.28 -3.50 0.16
CA LEU A 166 3.28 -2.77 0.95
C LEU A 166 3.90 -1.73 1.88
N LYS A 167 5.05 -2.02 2.49
CA LYS A 167 5.78 -1.02 3.29
C LYS A 167 6.17 0.19 2.44
N SER A 168 6.60 -0.05 1.20
CA SER A 168 6.89 1.04 0.25
C SER A 168 5.63 1.84 -0.10
N ILE A 169 4.49 1.19 -0.33
CA ILE A 169 3.21 1.86 -0.60
C ILE A 169 2.78 2.73 0.58
N ILE A 170 2.81 2.19 1.81
CA ILE A 170 2.42 2.94 3.02
C ILE A 170 3.34 4.15 3.22
N LYS A 171 4.65 4.00 2.99
CA LYS A 171 5.61 5.10 3.06
C LYS A 171 5.31 6.18 2.02
N ALA A 172 4.92 5.80 0.80
CA ALA A 172 4.55 6.73 -0.27
C ALA A 172 3.19 7.41 -0.05
N MET A 173 2.29 6.80 0.72
CA MET A 173 0.97 7.36 1.02
C MET A 173 1.02 8.52 2.02
N ALA A 174 1.99 8.53 2.94
CA ALA A 174 2.16 9.58 3.95
C ALA A 174 2.20 11.02 3.38
N PRO A 175 3.01 11.34 2.36
CA PRO A 175 3.00 12.68 1.76
C PRO A 175 1.68 13.00 1.04
N LEU A 176 1.01 12.01 0.45
CA LEU A 176 -0.28 12.19 -0.21
C LEU A 176 -1.41 12.55 0.78
N LEU A 177 -1.28 12.20 2.06
CA LEU A 177 -2.28 12.51 3.07
C LEU A 177 -2.42 14.04 3.27
N GLN A 178 -1.32 14.79 3.21
CA GLN A 178 -1.35 16.26 3.35
C GLN A 178 -2.16 16.92 2.23
N ILE A 179 -1.99 16.42 1.00
CA ILE A 179 -2.80 16.83 -0.15
C ILE A 179 -4.25 16.40 0.03
N GLY A 180 -4.48 15.16 0.46
CA GLY A 180 -5.81 14.63 0.72
C GLY A 180 -6.58 15.49 1.69
N LEU A 181 -5.92 16.05 2.71
CA LEU A 181 -6.51 17.00 3.65
C LEU A 181 -6.90 18.32 2.98
N LEU A 182 -6.07 18.84 2.07
CA LEU A 182 -6.41 20.03 1.27
C LEU A 182 -7.62 19.76 0.36
N VAL A 183 -7.68 18.58 -0.28
CA VAL A 183 -8.83 18.14 -1.09
C VAL A 183 -10.09 18.09 -0.24
N LEU A 184 -10.00 17.48 0.94
CA LEU A 184 -11.13 17.37 1.86
C LEU A 184 -11.63 18.77 2.27
N PHE A 185 -10.73 19.69 2.59
CA PHE A 185 -11.11 21.06 2.94
C PHE A 185 -11.81 21.79 1.79
N ALA A 186 -11.33 21.63 0.56
CA ALA A 186 -12.00 22.17 -0.63
C ALA A 186 -13.40 21.55 -0.83
N ILE A 187 -13.54 20.23 -0.66
CA ILE A 187 -14.84 19.54 -0.70
C ILE A 187 -15.79 20.12 0.34
N VAL A 188 -15.34 20.36 1.58
CA VAL A 188 -16.18 20.95 2.63
C VAL A 188 -16.65 22.34 2.24
N ILE A 189 -15.77 23.20 1.70
CA ILE A 189 -16.15 24.56 1.27
C ILE A 189 -17.26 24.51 0.21
N PHE A 190 -17.06 23.72 -0.85
CA PHE A 190 -18.06 23.61 -1.91
C PHE A 190 -19.35 22.94 -1.40
N ALA A 191 -19.26 21.97 -0.50
CA ALA A 191 -20.43 21.33 0.09
C ALA A 191 -21.26 22.32 0.94
N ILE A 192 -20.63 23.21 1.70
CA ILE A 192 -21.35 24.25 2.45
C ILE A 192 -22.03 25.23 1.48
N ILE A 193 -21.33 25.69 0.44
CA ILE A 193 -21.91 26.59 -0.57
C ILE A 193 -23.10 25.92 -1.28
N GLY A 194 -22.94 24.65 -1.70
CA GLY A 194 -23.98 23.88 -2.35
C GLY A 194 -25.19 23.62 -1.44
N LEU A 195 -24.95 23.36 -0.15
CA LEU A 195 -26.00 23.21 0.85
C LEU A 195 -26.84 24.49 0.96
N GLU A 196 -26.20 25.66 1.09
CA GLU A 196 -26.91 26.94 1.17
C GLU A 196 -27.71 27.28 -0.10
N PHE A 197 -27.27 26.83 -1.28
CA PHE A 197 -27.95 27.12 -2.55
C PHE A 197 -29.03 26.11 -2.93
N TYR A 198 -28.84 24.83 -2.60
CA TYR A 198 -29.65 23.73 -3.14
C TYR A 198 -30.40 22.94 -2.07
N SER A 199 -30.33 23.32 -0.79
CA SER A 199 -31.06 22.65 0.28
C SER A 199 -32.56 22.60 -0.01
N GLY A 200 -33.14 21.40 0.04
CA GLY A 200 -34.56 21.16 -0.17
C GLY A 200 -35.04 21.26 -1.62
N ALA A 201 -34.17 21.62 -2.57
CA ALA A 201 -34.58 21.88 -3.96
C ALA A 201 -34.98 20.59 -4.72
N LEU A 202 -34.46 19.44 -4.33
CA LEU A 202 -34.55 18.17 -5.08
C LEU A 202 -35.68 17.25 -4.62
N HIS A 203 -36.61 17.71 -3.78
CA HIS A 203 -37.71 16.89 -3.23
C HIS A 203 -39.02 16.98 -4.01
N LYS A 204 -39.01 17.65 -5.16
CA LYS A 204 -40.18 17.86 -6.03
C LYS A 204 -40.08 16.97 -7.24
N THR A 205 -41.12 16.20 -7.53
CA THR A 205 -41.23 15.44 -8.79
C THR A 205 -42.68 15.45 -9.31
N CYS A 206 -42.90 14.87 -10.48
CA CYS A 206 -44.21 14.80 -11.12
C CYS A 206 -45.02 13.62 -10.57
N TYR A 207 -46.21 13.92 -10.04
CA TYR A 207 -47.18 12.93 -9.55
C TYR A 207 -48.39 12.85 -10.47
N SER A 208 -49.01 11.67 -10.56
CA SER A 208 -50.22 11.46 -11.37
C SER A 208 -51.40 12.30 -10.87
N LEU A 209 -52.20 12.84 -11.80
CA LEU A 209 -53.47 13.51 -11.48
C LEU A 209 -54.54 12.53 -10.98
N GLU A 210 -54.48 11.26 -11.38
CA GLU A 210 -55.45 10.22 -11.01
C GLU A 210 -55.16 9.62 -9.64
N ASP A 211 -53.88 9.37 -9.33
CA ASP A 211 -53.41 8.92 -8.01
C ASP A 211 -52.29 9.84 -7.49
N PRO A 212 -52.58 10.78 -6.57
CA PRO A 212 -51.62 11.71 -5.99
C PRO A 212 -50.48 11.09 -5.16
N GLY A 213 -50.45 9.77 -5.02
CA GLY A 213 -49.37 8.99 -4.40
C GLY A 213 -48.38 8.37 -5.38
N GLU A 214 -48.71 8.29 -6.67
CA GLU A 214 -47.89 7.64 -7.68
C GLU A 214 -47.01 8.65 -8.42
N ILE A 215 -45.70 8.39 -8.45
CA ILE A 215 -44.71 9.18 -9.20
C ILE A 215 -44.75 8.72 -10.66
N VAL A 216 -44.91 9.67 -11.58
CA VAL A 216 -44.92 9.41 -13.02
C VAL A 216 -43.58 9.89 -13.60
N PRO A 217 -42.68 8.98 -14.00
CA PRO A 217 -41.43 9.37 -14.63
C PRO A 217 -41.71 9.85 -16.06
N GLU A 218 -41.53 11.14 -16.31
CA GLU A 218 -41.58 11.72 -17.66
C GLU A 218 -40.21 11.59 -18.34
N GLY A 219 -39.85 10.36 -18.72
CA GLY A 219 -38.57 10.03 -19.35
C GLY A 219 -38.04 8.65 -18.97
N GLU A 220 -36.73 8.48 -18.96
CA GLU A 220 -36.07 7.23 -18.53
C GLU A 220 -35.94 7.12 -17.00
N GLN A 221 -35.99 8.25 -16.28
CA GLN A 221 -35.76 8.32 -14.83
C GLN A 221 -36.65 9.39 -14.18
N GLU A 222 -36.86 9.26 -12.87
CA GLU A 222 -37.53 10.27 -12.04
C GLU A 222 -36.66 11.54 -11.98
N THR A 223 -37.22 12.68 -12.39
CA THR A 223 -36.52 13.97 -12.43
C THR A 223 -37.14 15.00 -11.50
N PRO A 224 -36.35 15.96 -10.98
CA PRO A 224 -36.89 17.08 -10.24
C PRO A 224 -37.79 17.96 -11.12
N CYS A 225 -38.81 18.58 -10.52
CA CYS A 225 -39.69 19.53 -11.22
C CYS A 225 -39.75 20.89 -10.51
N TYR A 226 -40.07 21.93 -11.28
CA TYR A 226 -40.33 23.26 -10.75
C TYR A 226 -41.84 23.44 -10.48
N ALA A 227 -42.20 23.76 -9.24
CA ALA A 227 -43.59 23.99 -8.88
C ALA A 227 -44.06 25.37 -9.36
N TYR A 228 -45.05 25.40 -10.27
CA TYR A 228 -45.64 26.63 -10.78
C TYR A 228 -47.18 26.58 -10.76
N THR A 229 -47.81 27.74 -10.58
CA THR A 229 -49.26 27.92 -10.74
C THR A 229 -49.64 28.42 -12.13
N VAL A 230 -48.73 29.12 -12.81
CA VAL A 230 -48.90 29.64 -14.17
C VAL A 230 -47.67 29.31 -15.00
N ALA A 231 -47.86 28.66 -16.15
CA ALA A 231 -46.76 28.16 -17.00
C ALA A 231 -45.81 29.24 -17.54
N SER A 232 -46.21 30.52 -17.51
CA SER A 232 -45.41 31.69 -17.88
C SER A 232 -44.38 32.12 -16.82
N ASN A 233 -44.52 31.64 -15.57
CA ASN A 233 -43.65 32.02 -14.45
C ASN A 233 -42.51 31.03 -14.20
N VAL A 234 -42.30 30.08 -15.12
CA VAL A 234 -41.27 29.06 -14.99
C VAL A 234 -39.95 29.63 -15.50
N PRO A 235 -38.88 29.59 -14.69
CA PRO A 235 -37.54 29.96 -15.15
C PRO A 235 -37.11 29.16 -16.38
N ASN A 236 -36.31 29.77 -17.25
CA ASN A 236 -35.76 29.07 -18.41
C ASN A 236 -34.95 27.84 -17.96
N GLY A 237 -35.17 26.71 -18.65
CA GLY A 237 -34.48 25.45 -18.37
C GLY A 237 -34.96 24.70 -17.12
N ALA A 238 -36.00 25.18 -16.42
CA ALA A 238 -36.66 24.40 -15.37
C ALA A 238 -37.65 23.40 -15.96
N PHE A 239 -37.77 22.23 -15.34
CA PHE A 239 -38.59 21.12 -15.83
C PHE A 239 -40.06 21.34 -15.47
N LYS A 240 -40.94 21.13 -16.45
CA LYS A 240 -42.39 21.26 -16.32
C LYS A 240 -43.01 19.89 -16.51
N CYS A 241 -43.77 19.45 -15.52
CA CYS A 241 -44.63 18.29 -15.64
C CYS A 241 -45.70 18.51 -16.72
N ASP A 242 -46.14 17.44 -17.38
CA ASP A 242 -47.25 17.50 -18.31
C ASP A 242 -48.57 17.78 -17.59
N ASN A 243 -49.10 18.99 -17.77
CA ASN A 243 -50.35 19.44 -17.15
C ASN A 243 -51.56 18.53 -17.43
N SER A 244 -51.52 17.65 -18.43
CA SER A 244 -52.63 16.75 -18.76
C SER A 244 -52.63 15.44 -17.98
N SER A 245 -51.47 15.00 -17.49
CA SER A 245 -51.28 13.69 -16.85
C SER A 245 -50.67 13.79 -15.45
N SER A 246 -49.84 14.80 -15.19
CA SER A 246 -49.07 14.92 -13.95
C SER A 246 -48.99 16.35 -13.42
N PHE A 247 -48.66 16.49 -12.13
CA PHE A 247 -48.42 17.78 -11.48
C PHE A 247 -47.23 17.73 -10.53
N CYS A 248 -46.54 18.86 -10.38
CA CYS A 248 -45.34 18.96 -9.56
C CYS A 248 -45.70 19.07 -8.06
N LYS A 249 -45.19 18.16 -7.23
CA LYS A 249 -45.48 18.12 -5.78
C LYS A 249 -44.23 17.75 -4.97
N GLU A 250 -44.14 18.32 -3.76
CA GLU A 250 -43.15 17.93 -2.76
C GLU A 250 -43.55 16.60 -2.10
N GLY A 251 -42.61 15.66 -1.99
CA GLY A 251 -42.86 14.34 -1.42
C GLY A 251 -41.92 13.25 -1.92
N TRP A 252 -41.03 13.59 -2.85
CA TRP A 252 -40.03 12.67 -3.37
C TRP A 252 -38.81 12.64 -2.45
N ASN A 253 -38.26 11.44 -2.24
CA ASN A 253 -37.02 11.27 -1.47
C ASN A 253 -35.81 11.95 -2.14
N GLY A 254 -35.91 12.25 -3.44
CA GLY A 254 -34.86 12.87 -4.25
C GLY A 254 -34.14 11.86 -5.14
N PRO A 255 -33.26 12.34 -6.04
CA PRO A 255 -32.58 11.49 -7.00
C PRO A 255 -31.74 10.39 -6.33
N ASN A 256 -31.59 9.24 -6.99
CA ASN A 256 -30.86 8.07 -6.47
C ASN A 256 -31.33 7.63 -5.06
N TYR A 257 -32.64 7.55 -4.86
CA TYR A 257 -33.24 7.19 -3.56
C TYR A 257 -32.84 8.14 -2.42
N GLY A 258 -32.61 9.43 -2.71
CA GLY A 258 -32.25 10.46 -1.73
C GLY A 258 -30.77 10.49 -1.33
N ILE A 259 -29.91 9.69 -1.99
CA ILE A 259 -28.46 9.69 -1.72
C ILE A 259 -27.80 10.97 -2.26
N THR A 260 -28.21 11.44 -3.43
CA THR A 260 -27.68 12.64 -4.07
C THR A 260 -28.53 13.84 -3.69
N SER A 261 -28.13 14.54 -2.63
CA SER A 261 -28.88 15.66 -2.05
C SER A 261 -27.96 16.70 -1.40
N PHE A 262 -28.48 17.91 -1.23
CA PHE A 262 -27.79 19.03 -0.57
C PHE A 262 -28.42 19.39 0.78
N ASP A 263 -29.20 18.47 1.37
CA ASP A 263 -29.98 18.77 2.59
C ASP A 263 -29.15 18.65 3.87
N ASN A 264 -28.13 17.79 3.85
CA ASN A 264 -27.20 17.59 4.96
C ASN A 264 -25.76 17.70 4.48
N ILE A 265 -24.87 18.19 5.34
CA ILE A 265 -23.46 18.38 5.00
C ILE A 265 -22.78 17.11 4.50
N PHE A 266 -23.11 15.93 5.04
CA PHE A 266 -22.51 14.66 4.60
C PHE A 266 -22.98 14.23 3.20
N PHE A 267 -24.25 14.41 2.87
CA PHE A 267 -24.76 14.13 1.52
C PHE A 267 -24.25 15.16 0.52
N ALA A 268 -24.20 16.45 0.90
CA ALA A 268 -23.60 17.50 0.09
C ALA A 268 -22.12 17.22 -0.21
N MET A 269 -21.35 16.78 0.79
CA MET A 269 -19.96 16.36 0.58
C MET A 269 -19.83 15.15 -0.35
N LEU A 270 -20.73 14.17 -0.24
CA LEU A 270 -20.76 13.00 -1.14
C LEU A 270 -21.06 13.41 -2.59
N THR A 271 -22.07 14.25 -2.79
CA THR A 271 -22.45 14.78 -4.11
C THR A 271 -21.34 15.66 -4.71
N VAL A 272 -20.69 16.50 -3.91
CA VAL A 272 -19.53 17.29 -4.34
C VAL A 272 -18.34 16.41 -4.69
N PHE A 273 -18.08 15.37 -3.89
CA PHE A 273 -17.05 14.38 -4.18
C PHE A 273 -17.31 13.65 -5.50
N GLN A 274 -18.54 13.18 -5.73
CA GLN A 274 -18.95 12.58 -7.01
C GLN A 274 -18.69 13.55 -8.17
N CYS A 275 -19.10 14.82 -8.05
CA CYS A 275 -18.86 15.83 -9.08
C CYS A 275 -17.36 16.05 -9.37
N ILE A 276 -16.53 16.11 -8.32
CA ILE A 276 -15.07 16.30 -8.44
C ILE A 276 -14.40 15.12 -9.15
N THR A 277 -14.90 13.90 -8.97
CA THR A 277 -14.41 12.72 -9.70
C THR A 277 -14.75 12.72 -11.20
N MET A 278 -15.45 13.76 -11.69
CA MET A 278 -15.95 13.88 -13.06
C MET A 278 -16.95 12.79 -13.46
N GLU A 279 -17.56 12.12 -12.49
CA GLU A 279 -18.61 11.11 -12.68
C GLU A 279 -19.96 11.72 -12.29
N GLY A 280 -20.99 11.59 -13.11
CA GLY A 280 -22.34 12.07 -12.79
C GLY A 280 -22.53 13.59 -12.62
N TRP A 281 -21.51 14.42 -12.76
CA TRP A 281 -21.58 15.87 -12.47
C TRP A 281 -22.55 16.64 -13.38
N THR A 282 -22.68 16.24 -14.65
CA THR A 282 -23.64 16.83 -15.59
C THR A 282 -25.07 16.49 -15.22
N GLN A 283 -25.33 15.27 -14.74
CA GLN A 283 -26.64 14.86 -14.25
C GLN A 283 -27.04 15.71 -13.03
N MET A 284 -26.09 15.96 -12.12
CA MET A 284 -26.33 16.84 -10.97
C MET A 284 -26.66 18.27 -11.42
N LEU A 285 -25.92 18.82 -12.38
CA LEU A 285 -26.22 20.12 -12.98
C LEU A 285 -27.62 20.13 -13.61
N TYR A 286 -28.00 19.09 -14.35
CA TYR A 286 -29.32 19.02 -14.99
C TYR A 286 -30.44 18.90 -13.96
N TRP A 287 -30.32 18.07 -12.93
CA TRP A 287 -31.31 18.00 -11.84
C TRP A 287 -31.49 19.34 -11.12
N THR A 288 -30.40 20.08 -10.87
CA THR A 288 -30.54 21.43 -10.29
C THR A 288 -31.16 22.44 -11.26
N ASN A 289 -30.90 22.32 -12.56
CA ASN A 289 -31.56 23.14 -13.59
C ASN A 289 -33.04 22.82 -13.67
N ASP A 290 -33.41 21.55 -13.65
CA ASP A 290 -34.79 21.10 -13.71
C ASP A 290 -35.58 21.59 -12.48
N ALA A 291 -34.95 21.63 -11.30
CA ALA A 291 -35.55 22.09 -10.06
C ALA A 291 -35.66 23.61 -9.91
N MET A 292 -34.69 24.40 -10.40
CA MET A 292 -34.62 25.86 -10.13
C MET A 292 -34.43 26.77 -11.35
N GLY A 293 -34.18 26.19 -12.53
CA GLY A 293 -33.83 26.91 -13.76
C GLY A 293 -32.33 26.98 -14.02
N ASN A 294 -31.95 27.25 -15.27
CA ASN A 294 -30.56 27.16 -15.73
C ASN A 294 -29.71 28.45 -15.54
N ALA A 295 -30.28 29.51 -14.99
CA ALA A 295 -29.67 30.84 -15.03
C ALA A 295 -28.35 30.96 -14.25
N PHE A 296 -28.28 30.36 -13.05
CA PHE A 296 -27.15 30.55 -12.12
C PHE A 296 -26.40 29.26 -11.75
N ASN A 297 -26.96 28.07 -12.00
CA ASN A 297 -26.35 26.81 -11.53
C ASN A 297 -24.97 26.54 -12.12
N TRP A 298 -24.74 26.93 -13.38
CA TRP A 298 -23.43 26.79 -14.03
C TRP A 298 -22.33 27.58 -13.29
N ILE A 299 -22.66 28.66 -12.58
CA ILE A 299 -21.70 29.47 -11.80
C ILE A 299 -21.17 28.68 -10.60
N TYR A 300 -21.93 27.72 -10.08
CA TYR A 300 -21.47 26.81 -9.04
C TYR A 300 -20.70 25.61 -9.64
N PHE A 301 -21.30 24.91 -10.59
CA PHE A 301 -20.74 23.66 -11.11
C PHE A 301 -19.50 23.85 -11.99
N VAL A 302 -19.40 24.91 -12.80
CA VAL A 302 -18.22 25.12 -13.67
C VAL A 302 -16.96 25.40 -12.84
N PRO A 303 -16.94 26.33 -11.87
CA PRO A 303 -15.81 26.49 -10.97
C PRO A 303 -15.52 25.26 -10.12
N LEU A 304 -16.55 24.52 -9.70
CA LEU A 304 -16.36 23.25 -8.98
C LEU A 304 -15.55 22.24 -9.81
N ILE A 305 -15.81 22.11 -11.11
CA ILE A 305 -15.04 21.19 -11.97
C ILE A 305 -13.63 21.73 -12.26
N ILE A 306 -13.49 23.03 -12.54
CA ILE A 306 -12.19 23.64 -12.84
C ILE A 306 -11.26 23.61 -11.62
N LEU A 307 -11.74 24.06 -10.46
CA LEU A 307 -10.95 24.14 -9.23
C LEU A 307 -10.92 22.82 -8.47
N GLY A 308 -12.04 22.10 -8.42
CA GLY A 308 -12.16 20.87 -7.65
C GLY A 308 -11.61 19.64 -8.37
N SER A 309 -11.64 19.59 -9.71
CA SER A 309 -11.17 18.42 -10.46
C SER A 309 -9.83 18.67 -11.16
N PHE A 310 -9.76 19.63 -12.08
CA PHE A 310 -8.53 19.86 -12.86
C PHE A 310 -7.35 20.31 -11.98
N PHE A 311 -7.57 21.30 -11.11
CA PHE A 311 -6.51 21.76 -10.22
C PHE A 311 -6.11 20.67 -9.22
N MET A 312 -7.06 19.92 -8.67
CA MET A 312 -6.77 18.87 -7.69
C MET A 312 -6.02 17.68 -8.31
N LEU A 313 -6.41 17.22 -9.50
CA LEU A 313 -5.68 16.18 -10.23
C LEU A 313 -4.24 16.63 -10.53
N ASN A 314 -4.06 17.87 -10.99
CA ASN A 314 -2.73 18.42 -11.25
C ASN A 314 -1.88 18.53 -9.99
N LEU A 315 -2.48 18.89 -8.86
CA LEU A 315 -1.78 18.98 -7.58
C LEU A 315 -1.36 17.59 -7.06
N VAL A 316 -2.24 16.59 -7.17
CA VAL A 316 -1.91 15.20 -6.84
C VAL A 316 -0.79 14.68 -7.73
N LEU A 317 -0.88 14.87 -9.05
CA LEU A 317 0.17 14.48 -10.00
C LEU A 317 1.49 15.19 -9.74
N GLY A 318 1.44 16.49 -9.42
CA GLY A 318 2.62 17.30 -9.12
C GLY A 318 3.38 16.79 -7.90
N VAL A 319 2.68 16.51 -6.79
CA VAL A 319 3.35 16.00 -5.59
C VAL A 319 3.79 14.55 -5.76
N LEU A 320 2.99 13.71 -6.42
CA LEU A 320 3.40 12.33 -6.72
C LEU A 320 4.65 12.29 -7.60
N SER A 321 4.74 13.19 -8.59
CA SER A 321 5.94 13.38 -9.41
C SER A 321 7.13 13.87 -8.57
N GLY A 322 6.93 14.84 -7.68
CA GLY A 322 7.97 15.33 -6.77
C GLY A 322 8.49 14.26 -5.80
N GLU A 323 7.59 13.48 -5.19
CA GLU A 323 7.95 12.38 -4.29
C GLU A 323 8.64 11.23 -5.04
N PHE A 324 8.20 10.91 -6.26
CA PHE A 324 8.90 9.94 -7.11
C PHE A 324 10.26 10.40 -7.57
N ALA A 325 10.43 11.68 -7.91
CA ALA A 325 11.73 12.26 -8.23
C ALA A 325 12.68 12.16 -7.03
N LYS A 326 12.21 12.56 -5.85
CA LYS A 326 12.97 12.50 -4.59
C LYS A 326 13.35 11.07 -4.19
N GLU A 327 12.44 10.10 -4.32
CA GLU A 327 12.76 8.71 -4.01
C GLU A 327 13.69 8.10 -5.05
N ARG A 328 13.56 8.47 -6.33
CA ARG A 328 14.48 8.06 -7.40
C ARG A 328 15.90 8.56 -7.16
N GLU A 329 16.06 9.85 -6.84
CA GLU A 329 17.35 10.47 -6.53
C GLU A 329 18.03 9.78 -5.34
N ARG A 330 17.29 9.51 -4.26
CA ARG A 330 17.80 8.75 -3.11
C ARG A 330 18.30 7.35 -3.49
N VAL A 331 17.60 6.67 -4.40
CA VAL A 331 17.99 5.33 -4.86
C VAL A 331 19.24 5.42 -5.73
N GLU A 332 19.31 6.37 -6.65
CA GLU A 332 20.48 6.60 -7.51
C GLU A 332 21.73 6.95 -6.69
N ASN A 333 21.63 7.88 -5.72
CA ASN A 333 22.73 8.24 -4.81
C ASN A 333 23.23 7.05 -3.98
N ARG A 334 22.30 6.22 -3.47
CA ARG A 334 22.66 5.02 -2.72
C ARG A 334 23.34 3.98 -3.60
N GLN A 335 22.89 3.80 -4.84
CA GLN A 335 23.51 2.89 -5.80
C GLN A 335 24.91 3.37 -6.21
N ALA A 336 25.08 4.67 -6.46
CA ALA A 336 26.37 5.29 -6.76
C ALA A 336 27.37 5.07 -5.62
N PHE A 337 26.96 5.36 -4.38
CA PHE A 337 27.79 5.12 -3.19
C PHE A 337 28.22 3.64 -3.05
N LEU A 338 27.29 2.70 -3.22
CA LEU A 338 27.59 1.26 -3.15
C LEU A 338 28.54 0.81 -4.27
N LYS A 339 28.41 1.38 -5.47
CA LYS A 339 29.28 1.12 -6.62
C LYS A 339 30.71 1.60 -6.33
N ILE A 340 30.86 2.84 -5.87
CA ILE A 340 32.17 3.44 -5.50
C ILE A 340 32.83 2.61 -4.40
N ARG A 341 32.10 2.27 -3.33
CA ARG A 341 32.63 1.45 -2.22
C ARG A 341 33.02 0.04 -2.66
N ARG A 342 32.32 -0.54 -3.64
CA ARG A 342 32.70 -1.84 -4.21
C ARG A 342 33.99 -1.74 -5.01
N GLN A 343 34.16 -0.67 -5.79
CA GLN A 343 35.35 -0.42 -6.59
C GLN A 343 36.59 -0.18 -5.71
N GLN A 344 36.51 0.71 -4.72
CA GLN A 344 37.62 0.98 -3.79
C GLN A 344 38.07 -0.29 -3.05
N GLN A 345 37.14 -1.15 -2.66
CA GLN A 345 37.50 -2.36 -1.94
C GLN A 345 38.08 -3.44 -2.86
N LEU A 346 37.60 -3.54 -4.11
CA LEU A 346 38.24 -4.38 -5.12
C LEU A 346 39.68 -3.91 -5.39
N GLU A 347 39.89 -2.58 -5.45
CA GLU A 347 41.21 -1.98 -5.65
C GLU A 347 42.16 -2.27 -4.49
N ARG A 348 41.69 -2.15 -3.24
CA ARG A 348 42.49 -2.52 -2.05
C ARG A 348 42.85 -4.01 -2.03
N GLU A 349 41.89 -4.88 -2.31
CA GLU A 349 42.14 -6.33 -2.39
C GLU A 349 43.15 -6.64 -3.50
N LEU A 350 42.99 -6.05 -4.69
CA LEU A 350 43.91 -6.22 -5.81
C LEU A 350 45.32 -5.72 -5.46
N ASN A 351 45.45 -4.53 -4.86
CA ASN A 351 46.74 -3.99 -4.44
C ASN A 351 47.42 -4.89 -3.39
N GLY A 352 46.64 -5.43 -2.44
CA GLY A 352 47.14 -6.42 -1.48
C GLY A 352 47.65 -7.69 -2.17
N TYR A 353 46.89 -8.28 -3.09
CA TYR A 353 47.35 -9.46 -3.85
C TYR A 353 48.62 -9.17 -4.64
N VAL A 354 48.72 -7.99 -5.26
CA VAL A 354 49.93 -7.57 -5.98
C VAL A 354 51.12 -7.48 -5.04
N GLU A 355 50.97 -6.92 -3.84
CA GLU A 355 52.04 -6.83 -2.85
C GLU A 355 52.52 -8.22 -2.40
N TRP A 356 51.60 -9.14 -2.14
CA TRP A 356 51.92 -10.53 -1.80
C TRP A 356 52.67 -11.24 -2.94
N ILE A 357 52.25 -11.05 -4.20
CA ILE A 357 52.94 -11.60 -5.37
C ILE A 357 54.35 -11.02 -5.47
N CYS A 358 54.50 -9.69 -5.35
CA CYS A 358 55.82 -9.05 -5.42
C CYS A 358 56.76 -9.56 -4.32
N LYS A 359 56.24 -9.78 -3.11
CA LYS A 359 57.02 -10.31 -1.99
C LYS A 359 57.40 -11.78 -2.21
N ALA A 360 56.49 -12.59 -2.74
CA ALA A 360 56.79 -13.98 -3.10
C ALA A 360 57.86 -14.07 -4.21
N GLU A 361 57.77 -13.23 -5.24
CA GLU A 361 58.79 -13.11 -6.29
C GLU A 361 60.15 -12.72 -5.72
N GLU A 362 60.22 -11.78 -4.76
CA GLU A 362 61.47 -11.39 -4.12
C GLU A 362 62.13 -12.53 -3.34
N VAL A 363 61.32 -13.32 -2.62
CA VAL A 363 61.82 -14.50 -1.90
C VAL A 363 62.35 -15.55 -2.88
N ILE A 364 61.63 -15.82 -3.98
CA ILE A 364 62.08 -16.73 -5.03
C ILE A 364 63.41 -16.25 -5.63
N LEU A 365 63.54 -14.96 -5.95
CA LEU A 365 64.77 -14.39 -6.50
C LEU A 365 65.96 -14.49 -5.53
N ALA A 366 65.72 -14.43 -4.23
CA ALA A 366 66.75 -14.54 -3.18
C ALA A 366 67.18 -15.99 -2.88
N GLU A 367 66.40 -16.99 -3.30
CA GLU A 367 66.71 -18.40 -3.02
C GLU A 367 67.83 -18.91 -3.94
N GLU A 368 68.89 -19.50 -3.38
CA GLU A 368 70.11 -19.92 -4.12
C GLU A 368 69.86 -21.05 -5.13
N ARG A 369 68.73 -21.76 -5.04
CA ARG A 369 68.37 -22.90 -5.89
C ARG A 369 67.64 -22.54 -7.18
N THR A 370 67.21 -21.30 -7.37
CA THR A 370 66.49 -20.90 -8.60
C THR A 370 67.41 -20.84 -9.81
N THR A 371 66.96 -21.37 -10.94
CA THR A 371 67.74 -21.37 -12.18
C THR A 371 67.88 -19.96 -12.77
N GLU A 372 68.97 -19.69 -13.48
CA GLU A 372 69.25 -18.37 -14.06
C GLU A 372 68.18 -17.94 -15.08
N GLU A 373 67.60 -18.92 -15.79
CA GLU A 373 66.50 -18.73 -16.74
C GLU A 373 65.21 -18.26 -16.06
N GLU A 374 64.84 -18.86 -14.93
CA GLU A 374 63.65 -18.47 -14.15
C GLU A 374 63.78 -17.06 -13.55
N ARG A 375 64.96 -16.71 -13.05
CA ARG A 375 65.26 -15.35 -12.55
C ARG A 375 65.10 -14.31 -13.65
N MET A 376 65.67 -14.56 -14.83
CA MET A 376 65.57 -13.67 -15.99
C MET A 376 64.11 -13.51 -16.47
N HIS A 377 63.32 -14.59 -16.45
CA HIS A 377 61.91 -14.54 -16.82
C HIS A 377 61.08 -13.68 -15.86
N ILE A 378 61.31 -13.77 -14.54
CA ILE A 378 60.63 -12.94 -13.52
C ILE A 378 61.01 -11.46 -13.69
N LEU A 379 62.30 -11.16 -13.90
CA LEU A 379 62.80 -9.79 -14.14
C LEU A 379 62.23 -9.18 -15.43
N GLU A 380 62.11 -9.97 -16.48
CA GLU A 380 61.51 -9.52 -17.75
C GLU A 380 60.00 -9.28 -17.59
N ALA A 381 59.29 -10.15 -16.87
CA ALA A 381 57.89 -9.96 -16.53
C ALA A 381 57.66 -8.65 -15.74
N ARG A 382 58.51 -8.34 -14.74
CA ARG A 382 58.48 -7.07 -14.01
C ARG A 382 58.68 -5.86 -14.92
N ARG A 383 59.66 -5.91 -15.84
CA ARG A 383 59.88 -4.82 -16.83
C ARG A 383 58.66 -4.61 -17.71
N ARG A 384 58.07 -5.70 -18.23
CA ARG A 384 56.86 -5.63 -19.09
C ARG A 384 55.66 -5.08 -18.32
N ALA A 385 55.46 -5.50 -17.07
CA ALA A 385 54.39 -5.00 -16.21
C ALA A 385 54.58 -3.50 -15.88
N ALA A 386 55.78 -3.08 -15.52
CA ALA A 386 56.11 -1.67 -15.27
C ALA A 386 55.91 -0.79 -16.51
N ALA A 387 56.32 -1.27 -17.69
CA ALA A 387 56.10 -0.59 -18.96
C ALA A 387 54.60 -0.46 -19.29
N LYS A 388 53.81 -1.52 -19.10
CA LYS A 388 52.34 -1.46 -19.25
C LYS A 388 51.71 -0.48 -18.28
N ARG A 389 52.13 -0.45 -17.01
CA ARG A 389 51.59 0.44 -15.98
C ARG A 389 51.92 1.92 -16.26
N LYS A 390 53.12 2.22 -16.76
CA LYS A 390 53.48 3.56 -17.28
C LYS A 390 52.61 3.97 -18.46
N LYS A 391 52.38 3.05 -19.41
CA LYS A 391 51.53 3.31 -20.59
C LYS A 391 50.08 3.57 -20.18
N LEU A 392 49.54 2.82 -19.22
CA LEU A 392 48.18 2.99 -18.71
C LEU A 392 47.99 4.34 -17.99
N LYS A 393 48.95 4.74 -17.14
CA LYS A 393 48.94 6.06 -16.48
C LYS A 393 49.02 7.22 -17.47
N SER A 394 49.84 7.09 -18.51
CA SER A 394 49.94 8.09 -19.60
C SER A 394 48.68 8.19 -20.46
N MET A 395 47.86 7.14 -20.53
CA MET A 395 46.57 7.18 -21.24
C MET A 395 45.45 7.73 -20.34
N HIS A 396 45.45 7.40 -19.04
CA HIS A 396 44.47 7.91 -18.09
C HIS A 396 44.60 9.42 -17.85
N SER A 397 45.82 9.95 -17.73
CA SER A 397 46.04 11.41 -17.62
C SER A 397 45.69 12.19 -18.89
N LYS A 398 45.35 11.49 -19.98
CA LYS A 398 44.96 12.10 -21.25
C LYS A 398 43.45 12.04 -21.48
N SER A 399 42.71 11.30 -20.64
CA SER A 399 41.24 11.23 -20.67
C SER A 399 40.59 12.00 -19.52
N THR A 400 41.27 12.19 -18.39
CA THR A 400 40.76 12.99 -17.26
C THR A 400 40.73 14.49 -17.58
N ASP A 401 41.59 14.99 -18.46
CA ASP A 401 41.60 16.40 -18.89
C ASP A 401 40.38 16.79 -19.76
N GLU A 402 39.53 15.83 -20.18
CA GLU A 402 38.32 16.09 -20.97
C GLU A 402 37.00 15.87 -20.18
N GLU A 403 37.05 15.39 -18.94
CA GLU A 403 35.85 15.08 -18.12
C GLU A 403 35.71 15.95 -16.84
N GLU A 404 36.65 16.87 -16.54
CA GLU A 404 36.65 17.69 -15.32
C GLU A 404 35.86 19.03 -15.41
N ASP A 405 35.19 19.34 -16.52
CA ASP A 405 34.47 20.63 -16.69
C ASP A 405 32.99 20.64 -16.23
N ASP A 406 32.42 19.54 -15.69
CA ASP A 406 30.97 19.44 -15.41
C ASP A 406 30.56 19.02 -13.98
N GLU A 407 31.45 18.98 -12.98
CA GLU A 407 31.09 18.62 -11.59
C GLU A 407 31.69 19.55 -10.52
N ASP A 408 31.37 20.84 -10.56
CA ASP A 408 31.54 21.75 -9.43
C ASP A 408 30.24 22.53 -9.19
N ASP A 409 29.27 21.90 -8.53
CA ASP A 409 28.19 22.56 -7.78
C ASP A 409 27.44 21.51 -6.93
N ALA A 410 28.04 21.10 -5.81
CA ALA A 410 27.30 20.50 -4.70
C ALA A 410 27.99 20.85 -3.38
N GLU A 411 27.44 21.88 -2.74
CA GLU A 411 27.86 22.43 -1.48
C GLU A 411 28.04 21.37 -0.37
N ASP A 412 29.16 21.53 0.31
CA ASP A 412 29.57 20.86 1.54
C ASP A 412 28.65 21.27 2.70
N GLU A 413 27.46 20.67 2.83
CA GLU A 413 26.76 20.62 4.11
C GLU A 413 27.24 19.39 4.90
N GLY A 414 28.12 19.70 5.86
CA GLY A 414 28.73 18.74 6.75
C GLY A 414 27.72 17.93 7.55
N LEU A 415 27.86 16.60 7.45
CA LEU A 415 27.34 15.68 8.45
C LEU A 415 28.49 14.80 8.97
N LEU A 416 29.32 15.40 9.82
CA LEU A 416 30.15 14.68 10.78
C LEU A 416 29.23 13.94 11.75
N LEU A 417 29.12 12.62 11.61
CA LEU A 417 28.74 11.74 12.71
C LEU A 417 30.00 11.00 13.18
N PRO A 418 30.33 11.07 14.49
CA PRO A 418 31.56 10.47 15.00
C PRO A 418 31.44 8.95 15.00
N LEU A 419 32.55 8.32 14.64
CA LEU A 419 32.81 6.92 14.93
C LEU A 419 32.83 6.70 16.44
N ASN A 420 31.81 6.01 16.96
CA ASN A 420 31.95 4.97 17.97
C ASN A 420 30.72 4.04 17.95
#